data_AF-A0A532E1E4-F1
#
_entry.id   AF-A0A532E1E4-F1
#
_cell.length_a   1.000
_cell.length_b   1.000
_cell.length_c   1.000
_cell.angle_alpha   90.00
_cell.angle_beta   90.00
_cell.angle_gamma   90.00
#
_symmetry.space_group_name_H-M   'P 1'
#
loop_
_entity.id
_entity.type
_entity.pdbx_description
1 polymer ?
#
loop_
_entity_poly.entity_id
_entity_poly.type
_entity_poly.pdbx_seq_one_letter_code
_entity_poly.pdbx_strand_id
1 'polypeptide(L)'
;MIRLWLALILVLFVSPVHAADPPAMPLFGGGPGPSDSEWVKLGITDDYAYYASPGTIHHKGPLVQMWTLRDYTRIQTVAGKSLLSEKTKVEYDCAEGKSRFLASLEYSSHMGGKEPMYSNPNRPSEWFPALPGSVVHAEWKYVCGKWVKIGSSNIHTVYLDLQTVRHEGYLVKIWEVMDYMTIQKWGGSTFLSNKSQWEYNCLSRQYRVLGRYLYSGQMGNGEVVDSGTEDSDKWEPVRPSDWSQNKWKVACGEQ
;
A
#
# COMPACT_ATOMS: atom_id res chain seq x y z
N MET A 1 -44.23 65.09 28.33
CA MET A 1 -43.45 65.03 29.59
C MET A 1 -42.82 63.65 29.68
N ILE A 2 -41.49 63.53 29.51
CA ILE A 2 -40.49 63.36 30.59
C ILE A 2 -40.51 61.92 31.14
N ARG A 3 -39.58 61.05 30.66
CA ARG A 3 -38.34 60.49 31.31
C ARG A 3 -38.58 59.17 32.08
N LEU A 4 -37.97 58.06 31.60
CA LEU A 4 -36.74 57.35 32.09
C LEU A 4 -36.92 56.74 33.51
N TRP A 5 -36.61 55.47 33.81
CA TRP A 5 -35.28 54.78 33.90
C TRP A 5 -35.51 53.24 33.93
N LEU A 6 -34.84 52.39 33.14
CA LEU A 6 -33.48 51.78 33.24
C LEU A 6 -33.43 50.44 33.99
N ALA A 7 -33.04 49.37 33.30
CA ALA A 7 -32.21 48.28 33.83
C ALA A 7 -31.49 47.55 32.67
N LEU A 8 -30.16 47.63 32.72
CA LEU A 8 -29.18 46.97 31.87
C LEU A 8 -29.07 45.49 32.29
N ILE A 9 -29.10 44.54 31.34
CA ILE A 9 -28.43 43.24 31.52
C ILE A 9 -27.59 42.96 30.27
N LEU A 10 -26.27 42.96 30.51
CA LEU A 10 -25.23 42.53 29.60
C LEU A 10 -25.25 40.98 29.55
N VAL A 11 -25.46 40.37 28.39
CA VAL A 11 -25.12 38.96 28.17
C VAL A 11 -24.14 38.89 27.02
N LEU A 12 -22.96 38.35 27.33
CA LEU A 12 -21.86 38.08 26.43
C LEU A 12 -22.29 37.02 25.41
N PHE A 13 -22.30 37.37 24.12
CA PHE A 13 -22.34 36.37 23.05
C PHE A 13 -20.93 35.82 22.84
N VAL A 14 -20.72 34.58 23.28
CA VAL A 14 -19.61 33.76 22.77
C VAL A 14 -20.01 33.32 21.37
N SER A 15 -19.33 33.85 20.35
CA SER A 15 -19.51 33.37 18.97
C SER A 15 -18.94 31.95 18.84
N PRO A 16 -19.66 30.99 18.22
CA PRO A 16 -19.09 29.70 17.89
C PRO A 16 -18.08 29.86 16.76
N VAL A 17 -16.87 29.34 17.00
CA VAL A 17 -15.83 29.13 15.98
C VAL A 17 -16.42 28.19 14.92
N HIS A 18 -16.70 28.73 13.73
CA HIS A 18 -17.04 27.92 12.57
C HIS A 18 -15.79 27.13 12.18
N ALA A 19 -15.89 25.80 12.23
CA ALA A 19 -14.94 24.93 11.54
C ALA A 19 -15.02 25.26 10.04
N ALA A 20 -13.88 25.64 9.46
CA ALA A 20 -13.78 25.81 8.02
C ALA A 20 -13.86 24.43 7.35
N ASP A 21 -14.82 24.27 6.43
CA ASP A 21 -14.89 23.09 5.57
C ASP A 21 -13.60 22.97 4.73
N PRO A 22 -13.04 21.76 4.54
CA PRO A 22 -11.91 21.56 3.66
C PRO A 22 -12.31 21.86 2.20
N PRO A 23 -11.41 22.47 1.39
CA PRO A 23 -11.75 22.82 0.01
C PRO A 23 -12.00 21.58 -0.84
N ALA A 24 -13.11 21.59 -1.57
CA ALA A 24 -13.49 20.57 -2.54
C ALA A 24 -12.47 20.46 -3.69
N MET A 25 -12.08 19.24 -4.04
CA MET A 25 -11.21 18.96 -5.19
C MET A 25 -12.00 19.12 -6.51
N PRO A 26 -11.47 19.87 -7.50
CA PRO A 26 -12.12 20.00 -8.80
C PRO A 26 -11.84 18.80 -9.71
N LEU A 27 -12.89 18.31 -10.38
CA LEU A 27 -12.84 17.27 -11.43
C LEU A 27 -12.71 17.91 -12.81
N PHE A 28 -11.62 17.69 -13.56
CA PHE A 28 -11.58 17.91 -15.02
C PHE A 28 -10.50 17.05 -15.70
N GLY A 29 -10.87 16.36 -16.79
CA GLY A 29 -10.03 15.40 -17.51
C GLY A 29 -9.30 15.89 -18.77
N GLY A 30 -8.50 14.97 -19.34
CA GLY A 30 -8.15 14.86 -20.78
C GLY A 30 -6.70 15.15 -21.23
N GLY A 31 -5.90 14.09 -21.54
CA GLY A 31 -4.63 14.12 -22.33
C GLY A 31 -3.56 13.08 -21.89
N PRO A 32 -2.78 12.41 -22.78
CA PRO A 32 -2.25 11.06 -22.56
C PRO A 32 -0.93 11.02 -21.76
N GLY A 33 -1.02 11.24 -20.46
CA GLY A 33 -0.23 10.47 -19.49
C GLY A 33 -0.90 9.11 -19.25
N PRO A 34 -0.30 8.17 -18.47
CA PRO A 34 -1.02 6.97 -18.06
C PRO A 34 -2.35 7.42 -17.42
N SER A 35 -3.46 7.00 -18.04
CA SER A 35 -4.81 7.35 -17.62
C SER A 35 -4.94 7.17 -16.12
N ASP A 36 -5.51 8.15 -15.42
CA ASP A 36 -5.70 8.24 -13.96
C ASP A 36 -5.89 6.87 -13.27
N SER A 37 -4.80 6.17 -13.04
CA SER A 37 -4.74 5.01 -12.17
C SER A 37 -4.66 5.57 -10.77
N GLU A 38 -5.49 5.05 -9.86
CA GLU A 38 -5.47 5.47 -8.47
C GLU A 38 -4.07 5.24 -7.88
N TRP A 39 -3.44 6.33 -7.43
CA TRP A 39 -2.12 6.27 -6.78
C TRP A 39 -2.29 5.71 -5.37
N VAL A 40 -1.64 4.59 -5.08
CA VAL A 40 -1.66 4.00 -3.74
C VAL A 40 -0.50 4.57 -2.96
N LYS A 41 -0.79 5.29 -1.87
CA LYS A 41 0.23 5.80 -0.96
C LYS A 41 0.91 4.63 -0.24
N LEU A 42 2.21 4.46 -0.47
CA LEU A 42 3.00 3.41 0.18
C LEU A 42 3.64 3.86 1.48
N GLY A 43 3.85 5.17 1.66
CA GLY A 43 4.39 5.71 2.90
C GLY A 43 4.79 7.19 2.80
N ILE A 44 5.52 7.64 3.81
CA ILE A 44 6.09 8.98 3.90
C ILE A 44 7.54 8.90 4.38
N THR A 45 8.34 9.86 3.94
CA THR A 45 9.65 10.20 4.48
C THR A 45 9.57 11.60 5.10
N ASP A 46 10.67 12.12 5.64
CA ASP A 46 10.72 13.49 6.15
C ASP A 46 10.52 14.54 5.05
N ASP A 47 10.86 14.20 3.80
CA ASP A 47 10.89 15.13 2.67
C ASP A 47 9.72 14.96 1.69
N TYR A 48 9.15 13.76 1.59
CA TYR A 48 8.12 13.44 0.62
C TYR A 48 7.25 12.24 0.99
N ALA A 49 6.01 12.24 0.52
CA ALA A 49 5.16 11.06 0.42
C ALA A 49 5.47 10.29 -0.86
N TYR A 50 5.38 8.96 -0.84
CA TYR A 50 5.63 8.13 -2.02
C TYR A 50 4.50 7.14 -2.29
N TYR A 51 4.26 6.90 -3.58
CA TYR A 51 3.08 6.23 -4.10
C TYR A 51 3.47 5.25 -5.22
N ALA A 52 2.66 4.21 -5.36
CA ALA A 52 2.71 3.27 -6.47
C ALA A 52 1.49 3.44 -7.39
N SER A 53 1.64 3.14 -8.67
CA SER A 53 0.55 3.03 -9.64
C SER A 53 0.31 1.56 -9.99
N PRO A 54 -0.65 0.88 -9.34
CA PRO A 54 -0.88 -0.56 -9.54
C PRO A 54 -1.33 -0.89 -10.97
N GLY A 55 -2.12 0.00 -11.58
CA GLY A 55 -2.63 -0.16 -12.95
C GLY A 55 -1.53 -0.11 -14.03
N THR A 56 -0.30 0.23 -13.68
CA THR A 56 0.85 0.28 -14.60
C THR A 56 1.85 -0.86 -14.40
N ILE A 57 1.52 -1.82 -13.53
CA ILE A 57 2.39 -2.95 -13.26
C ILE A 57 2.41 -3.88 -14.48
N HIS A 58 3.61 -4.11 -15.02
CA HIS A 58 3.84 -5.01 -16.14
C HIS A 58 4.96 -6.00 -15.82
N HIS A 59 4.67 -7.29 -15.96
CA HIS A 59 5.63 -8.37 -15.72
C HIS A 59 6.27 -8.85 -17.03
N LYS A 60 7.58 -9.11 -16.99
CA LYS A 60 8.35 -9.76 -18.07
C LYS A 60 9.40 -10.68 -17.46
N GLY A 61 9.00 -11.92 -17.16
CA GLY A 61 9.86 -12.87 -16.45
C GLY A 61 10.12 -12.40 -15.01
N PRO A 62 11.39 -12.34 -14.54
CA PRO A 62 11.73 -11.83 -13.20
C PRO A 62 11.66 -10.31 -13.10
N LEU A 63 11.49 -9.61 -14.23
CA LEU A 63 11.46 -8.16 -14.28
C LEU A 63 10.04 -7.63 -14.18
N VAL A 64 9.84 -6.59 -13.36
CA VAL A 64 8.55 -5.93 -13.17
C VAL A 64 8.73 -4.44 -13.37
N GLN A 65 7.85 -3.80 -14.14
CA GLN A 65 7.85 -2.35 -14.32
C GLN A 65 6.64 -1.73 -13.63
N MET A 66 6.82 -0.57 -13.03
CA MET A 66 5.74 0.20 -12.39
C MET A 66 6.06 1.68 -12.41
N TRP A 67 5.04 2.54 -12.55
CA TRP A 67 5.16 3.96 -12.25
C TRP A 67 5.04 4.23 -10.75
N THR A 68 5.96 5.01 -10.21
CA THR A 68 5.92 5.55 -8.84
C THR A 68 5.75 7.06 -8.89
N LEU A 69 5.28 7.64 -7.78
CA LEU A 69 5.18 9.08 -7.60
C LEU A 69 5.79 9.47 -6.26
N ARG A 70 6.58 10.53 -6.26
CA ARG A 70 7.06 11.23 -5.07
C ARG A 70 6.42 12.59 -5.01
N ASP A 71 5.78 12.90 -3.90
CA ASP A 71 5.13 14.18 -3.64
C ASP A 71 5.89 14.89 -2.50
N TYR A 72 6.65 15.92 -2.86
CA TYR A 72 7.53 16.60 -1.92
C TYR A 72 6.71 17.49 -0.99
N THR A 73 7.04 17.47 0.30
CA THR A 73 6.36 18.33 1.28
C THR A 73 6.72 19.81 1.11
N ARG A 74 7.86 20.10 0.47
CA ARG A 74 8.36 21.44 0.18
C ARG A 74 8.92 21.50 -1.23
N ILE A 75 8.95 22.72 -1.78
CA ILE A 75 9.59 22.99 -3.07
C ILE A 75 11.05 22.55 -3.01
N GLN A 76 11.44 21.67 -3.93
CA GLN A 76 12.83 21.30 -4.18
C GLN A 76 13.39 22.20 -5.29
N THR A 77 14.50 22.89 -5.05
CA THR A 77 15.15 23.72 -6.08
C THR A 77 16.30 22.94 -6.73
N VAL A 78 16.09 22.44 -7.94
CA VAL A 78 17.09 21.70 -8.71
C VAL A 78 17.47 22.50 -9.94
N ALA A 79 18.75 22.89 -10.06
CA ALA A 79 19.25 23.72 -11.17
C ALA A 79 18.40 24.99 -11.42
N GLY A 80 17.92 25.63 -10.35
CA GLY A 80 17.07 26.84 -10.43
C GLY A 80 15.60 26.59 -10.75
N LYS A 81 15.16 25.32 -10.87
CA LYS A 81 13.76 24.95 -11.10
C LYS A 81 13.09 24.48 -9.81
N SER A 82 11.83 24.88 -9.64
CA SER A 82 11.00 24.51 -8.48
C SER A 82 10.18 23.25 -8.76
N LEU A 83 10.51 22.17 -8.06
CA LEU A 83 9.87 20.86 -8.16
C LEU A 83 8.99 20.59 -6.93
N LEU A 84 7.78 20.09 -7.15
CA LEU A 84 6.86 19.66 -6.09
C LEU A 84 6.46 18.19 -6.19
N SER A 85 6.58 17.57 -7.36
CA SER A 85 6.44 16.11 -7.47
C SER A 85 7.22 15.55 -8.65
N GLU A 86 7.46 14.24 -8.58
CA GLU A 86 8.13 13.48 -9.62
C GLU A 86 7.37 12.17 -9.86
N LYS A 87 7.13 11.81 -11.11
CA LYS A 87 6.68 10.47 -11.52
C LYS A 87 7.84 9.74 -12.16
N THR A 88 8.13 8.52 -11.72
CA THR A 88 9.27 7.75 -12.19
C THR A 88 8.80 6.37 -12.65
N LYS A 89 9.16 5.96 -13.87
CA LYS A 89 8.96 4.57 -14.29
C LYS A 89 10.15 3.77 -13.79
N VAL A 90 9.90 2.79 -12.94
CA VAL A 90 10.92 1.97 -12.32
C VAL A 90 10.79 0.54 -12.84
N GLU A 91 11.90 -0.11 -13.13
CA GLU A 91 11.98 -1.54 -13.37
C GLU A 91 12.67 -2.21 -12.18
N TYR A 92 12.13 -3.35 -11.76
CA TYR A 92 12.57 -4.11 -10.60
C TYR A 92 12.97 -5.49 -11.06
N ASP A 93 14.10 -5.99 -10.56
CA ASP A 93 14.47 -7.39 -10.64
C ASP A 93 14.06 -8.08 -9.34
N CYS A 94 13.01 -8.90 -9.42
CA CYS A 94 12.43 -9.59 -8.28
C CYS A 94 13.23 -10.82 -7.84
N ALA A 95 14.16 -11.30 -8.67
CA ALA A 95 15.04 -12.41 -8.34
C ALA A 95 16.28 -11.92 -7.58
N GLU A 96 16.84 -10.78 -8.01
CA GLU A 96 18.10 -10.25 -7.46
C GLU A 96 17.92 -9.13 -6.44
N GLY A 97 16.70 -8.64 -6.24
CA GLY A 97 16.47 -7.55 -5.27
C GLY A 97 17.04 -6.21 -5.74
N LYS A 98 16.91 -5.92 -7.03
CA LYS A 98 17.46 -4.69 -7.65
C LYS A 98 16.37 -3.87 -8.32
N SER A 99 16.67 -2.60 -8.59
CA SER A 99 15.82 -1.73 -9.40
C SER A 99 16.65 -0.80 -10.28
N ARG A 100 16.03 -0.26 -11.33
CA ARG A 100 16.58 0.83 -12.14
C ARG A 100 15.46 1.77 -12.58
N PHE A 101 15.77 3.05 -12.73
CA PHE A 101 14.85 4.01 -13.30
C PHE A 101 14.88 3.89 -14.82
N LEU A 102 13.72 3.89 -15.48
CA LEU A 102 13.59 3.86 -16.93
C LEU A 102 13.24 5.24 -17.50
N ALA A 103 12.40 5.97 -16.76
CA ALA A 103 11.90 7.28 -17.15
C ALA A 103 11.60 8.14 -15.92
N SER A 104 11.70 9.46 -16.05
CA SER A 104 11.23 10.42 -15.05
C SER A 104 10.43 11.56 -15.69
N LEU A 105 9.44 12.05 -14.96
CA LEU A 105 8.61 13.20 -15.27
C LEU A 105 8.58 14.10 -14.02
N GLU A 106 9.02 15.33 -14.17
CA GLU A 106 9.20 16.29 -13.08
C GLU A 106 8.14 17.41 -13.18
N TYR A 107 7.52 17.77 -12.06
CA TYR A 107 6.39 18.69 -12.02
C TYR A 107 6.58 19.80 -10.98
N SER A 108 6.12 21.02 -11.31
CA SER A 108 5.96 22.15 -10.38
C SER A 108 4.67 22.08 -9.56
N SER A 109 3.93 20.98 -9.62
CA SER A 109 2.66 20.79 -8.92
C SER A 109 2.72 19.53 -8.06
N HIS A 110 1.93 19.49 -7.00
CA HIS A 110 1.76 18.29 -6.16
C HIS A 110 1.03 17.19 -6.93
N MET A 111 1.34 15.93 -6.63
CA MET A 111 0.69 14.74 -7.22
C MET A 111 0.77 14.67 -8.76
N GLY A 112 1.78 15.31 -9.34
CA GLY A 112 1.92 15.54 -10.76
C GLY A 112 1.15 16.76 -11.23
N GLY A 113 0.94 16.86 -12.53
CA GLY A 113 0.16 17.92 -13.16
C GLY A 113 -0.22 17.52 -14.57
N LYS A 114 -0.88 18.43 -15.29
CA LYS A 114 -1.27 18.18 -16.69
C LYS A 114 -0.05 17.94 -17.58
N GLU A 115 1.00 18.74 -17.39
CA GLU A 115 2.23 18.64 -18.17
C GLU A 115 3.46 18.68 -17.26
N PRO A 116 4.46 17.83 -17.52
CA PRO A 116 5.73 17.87 -16.79
C PRO A 116 6.57 19.07 -17.24
N MET A 117 7.27 19.69 -16.30
CA MET A 117 8.29 20.71 -16.59
C MET A 117 9.51 20.11 -17.29
N TYR A 118 9.85 18.88 -16.93
CA TYR A 118 10.94 18.13 -17.52
C TYR A 118 10.52 16.68 -17.65
N SER A 119 10.89 16.06 -18.77
CA SER A 119 10.66 14.64 -19.00
C SER A 119 11.92 14.02 -19.56
N ASN A 120 12.22 12.82 -19.08
CA ASN A 120 13.29 11.99 -19.61
C ASN A 120 12.72 10.59 -19.83
N PRO A 121 12.07 10.34 -20.99
CA PRO A 121 11.22 9.16 -21.18
C PRO A 121 11.97 7.84 -21.38
N ASN A 122 13.28 7.88 -21.68
CA ASN A 122 14.05 6.70 -22.09
C ASN A 122 15.52 6.81 -21.69
N ARG A 123 15.81 6.94 -20.40
CA ARG A 123 17.19 6.89 -19.90
C ARG A 123 17.28 5.91 -18.74
N PRO A 124 17.48 4.61 -19.05
CA PRO A 124 17.72 3.61 -18.03
C PRO A 124 18.91 4.01 -17.18
N SER A 125 18.73 4.07 -15.87
CA SER A 125 19.84 4.14 -14.93
C SER A 125 20.58 2.81 -14.89
N GLU A 126 21.73 2.79 -14.22
CA GLU A 126 22.31 1.53 -13.75
C GLU A 126 21.38 0.85 -12.74
N TRP A 127 21.62 -0.44 -12.51
CA TRP A 127 20.91 -1.20 -11.50
C TRP A 127 21.41 -0.85 -10.10
N PHE A 128 20.49 -0.58 -9.20
CA PHE A 128 20.74 -0.31 -7.79
C PHE A 128 20.10 -1.40 -6.92
N PRO A 129 20.71 -1.80 -5.80
CA PRO A 129 20.09 -2.72 -4.86
C PRO A 129 18.88 -2.07 -4.16
N ALA A 130 17.81 -2.84 -4.00
CA ALA A 130 16.65 -2.47 -3.20
C ALA A 130 16.95 -2.72 -1.70
N LEU A 131 17.77 -1.84 -1.10
CA LEU A 131 18.28 -1.99 0.27
C LEU A 131 17.16 -1.97 1.32
N PRO A 132 17.12 -2.90 2.29
CA PRO A 132 16.14 -2.90 3.37
C PRO A 132 16.00 -1.54 4.06
N GLY A 133 14.77 -1.11 4.32
CA GLY A 133 14.46 0.19 4.93
C GLY A 133 14.43 1.38 3.96
N SER A 134 14.85 1.21 2.70
CA SER A 134 14.71 2.26 1.68
C SER A 134 13.31 2.32 1.07
N VAL A 135 12.95 3.47 0.51
CA VAL A 135 11.72 3.63 -0.30
C VAL A 135 11.68 2.63 -1.45
N VAL A 136 12.81 2.46 -2.14
CA VAL A 136 12.95 1.51 -3.25
C VAL A 136 12.71 0.07 -2.78
N HIS A 137 13.11 -0.30 -1.56
CA HIS A 137 12.81 -1.61 -1.02
C HIS A 137 11.33 -1.79 -0.67
N ALA A 138 10.65 -0.74 -0.20
CA ALA A 138 9.21 -0.78 0.00
C ALA A 138 8.47 -0.95 -1.34
N GLU A 139 8.87 -0.20 -2.37
CA GLU A 139 8.34 -0.31 -3.73
C GLU A 139 8.64 -1.68 -4.34
N TRP A 140 9.88 -2.17 -4.21
CA TRP A 140 10.29 -3.50 -4.67
C TRP A 140 9.47 -4.58 -3.97
N LYS A 141 9.31 -4.53 -2.65
CA LYS A 141 8.49 -5.50 -1.90
C LYS A 141 7.03 -5.46 -2.35
N TYR A 142 6.51 -4.27 -2.66
CA TYR A 142 5.17 -4.09 -3.18
C TYR A 142 4.96 -4.79 -4.53
N VAL A 143 5.89 -4.66 -5.48
CA VAL A 143 5.76 -5.23 -6.84
C VAL A 143 6.33 -6.64 -7.01
N CYS A 144 7.34 -6.99 -6.23
CA CYS A 144 8.10 -8.24 -6.33
C CYS A 144 7.72 -9.26 -5.27
N GLY A 145 6.83 -8.91 -4.33
CA GLY A 145 6.24 -9.88 -3.41
C GLY A 145 5.89 -11.14 -4.18
N LYS A 146 6.44 -12.28 -3.77
CA LYS A 146 6.26 -13.56 -4.48
C LYS A 146 4.94 -14.15 -4.02
N TRP A 147 3.86 -13.44 -4.36
CA TRP A 147 2.50 -13.84 -4.06
C TRP A 147 2.15 -15.05 -4.90
N VAL A 148 2.17 -16.23 -4.30
CA VAL A 148 1.66 -17.43 -4.94
C VAL A 148 0.18 -17.52 -4.63
N LYS A 149 -0.63 -17.46 -5.69
CA LYS A 149 -2.06 -17.73 -5.62
C LYS A 149 -2.28 -19.17 -5.19
N ILE A 150 -2.96 -19.36 -4.08
CA ILE A 150 -3.31 -20.68 -3.53
C ILE A 150 -4.65 -21.16 -4.06
N GLY A 151 -5.59 -20.24 -4.23
CA GLY A 151 -6.94 -20.53 -4.70
C GLY A 151 -7.80 -19.28 -4.78
N SER A 152 -8.89 -19.37 -5.55
CA SER A 152 -9.95 -18.36 -5.59
C SER A 152 -11.30 -19.04 -5.35
N SER A 153 -12.18 -18.33 -4.66
CA SER A 153 -13.62 -18.58 -4.63
C SER A 153 -14.36 -17.46 -5.37
N ASN A 154 -15.69 -17.45 -5.33
CA ASN A 154 -16.51 -16.31 -5.76
C ASN A 154 -16.54 -15.16 -4.73
N ILE A 155 -15.86 -15.30 -3.60
CA ILE A 155 -15.85 -14.31 -2.51
C ILE A 155 -14.47 -13.64 -2.44
N HIS A 156 -13.40 -14.41 -2.54
CA HIS A 156 -12.03 -13.92 -2.35
C HIS A 156 -10.98 -14.82 -3.01
N THR A 157 -9.76 -14.30 -3.14
CA THR A 157 -8.57 -15.04 -3.57
C THR A 157 -7.53 -15.04 -2.44
N VAL A 158 -6.88 -16.18 -2.22
CA VAL A 158 -5.80 -16.30 -1.22
C VAL A 158 -4.44 -16.40 -1.89
N TYR A 159 -3.50 -15.64 -1.35
CA TYR A 159 -2.11 -15.58 -1.77
C TYR A 159 -1.17 -15.79 -0.58
N LEU A 160 -0.04 -16.45 -0.81
CA LEU A 160 1.06 -16.53 0.15
C LEU A 160 2.26 -15.73 -0.34
N ASP A 161 2.87 -14.92 0.52
CA ASP A 161 4.10 -14.18 0.19
C ASP A 161 5.34 -15.05 0.44
N LEU A 162 5.84 -15.70 -0.61
CA LEU A 162 7.01 -16.57 -0.47
C LEU A 162 8.28 -15.84 -0.02
N GLN A 163 8.35 -14.50 -0.18
CA GLN A 163 9.51 -13.76 0.32
C GLN A 163 9.54 -13.67 1.85
N THR A 164 8.41 -13.91 2.49
CA THR A 164 8.27 -13.83 3.94
C THR A 164 8.46 -15.16 4.65
N VAL A 165 8.71 -16.24 3.90
CA VAL A 165 8.99 -17.56 4.47
C VAL A 165 10.20 -17.46 5.39
N ARG A 166 10.03 -17.89 6.64
CA ARG A 166 11.09 -18.00 7.65
C ARG A 166 11.03 -19.37 8.30
N HIS A 167 12.12 -20.12 8.23
CA HIS A 167 12.25 -21.44 8.84
C HIS A 167 12.94 -21.34 10.21
N GLU A 168 12.36 -22.00 11.20
CA GLU A 168 12.91 -22.18 12.55
C GLU A 168 12.76 -23.68 12.91
N GLY A 169 13.70 -24.50 12.42
CA GLY A 169 13.58 -25.96 12.50
C GLY A 169 12.40 -26.48 11.67
N TYR A 170 11.46 -27.19 12.30
CA TYR A 170 10.22 -27.68 11.67
C TYR A 170 9.09 -26.64 11.64
N LEU A 171 9.31 -25.45 12.23
CA LEU A 171 8.36 -24.35 12.21
C LEU A 171 8.63 -23.43 11.02
N VAL A 172 7.57 -23.00 10.34
CA VAL A 172 7.64 -22.06 9.21
C VAL A 172 6.66 -20.93 9.40
N LYS A 173 7.15 -19.69 9.45
CA LYS A 173 6.31 -18.48 9.44
C LYS A 173 6.20 -17.95 8.02
N ILE A 174 5.00 -17.53 7.63
CA ILE A 174 4.71 -16.94 6.32
C ILE A 174 3.53 -15.98 6.40
N TRP A 175 3.50 -14.97 5.54
CA TRP A 175 2.35 -14.08 5.39
C TRP A 175 1.38 -14.56 4.32
N GLU A 176 0.10 -14.46 4.65
CA GLU A 176 -1.03 -14.68 3.75
C GLU A 176 -1.74 -13.34 3.48
N VAL A 177 -2.24 -13.18 2.25
CA VAL A 177 -3.25 -12.20 1.89
C VAL A 177 -4.53 -12.93 1.47
N MET A 178 -5.64 -12.54 2.07
CA MET A 178 -6.98 -12.86 1.57
C MET A 178 -7.57 -11.60 0.93
N ASP A 179 -7.81 -11.65 -0.37
CA ASP A 179 -8.23 -10.52 -1.20
C ASP A 179 -9.68 -10.69 -1.65
N TYR A 180 -10.59 -9.85 -1.14
CA TYR A 180 -12.02 -9.98 -1.35
C TYR A 180 -12.47 -9.27 -2.62
N MET A 181 -13.38 -9.91 -3.36
CA MET A 181 -13.95 -9.34 -4.59
C MET A 181 -14.89 -8.16 -4.32
N THR A 182 -15.48 -8.11 -3.13
CA THR A 182 -16.42 -7.07 -2.72
C THR A 182 -16.12 -6.59 -1.31
N ILE A 183 -16.59 -5.38 -0.98
CA ILE A 183 -16.41 -4.76 0.33
C ILE A 183 -17.01 -5.64 1.42
N GLN A 184 -16.19 -5.99 2.39
CA GLN A 184 -16.60 -6.68 3.61
C GLN A 184 -16.89 -5.66 4.72
N LYS A 185 -17.75 -6.02 5.68
CA LYS A 185 -18.10 -5.18 6.84
C LYS A 185 -17.78 -5.91 8.13
N TRP A 186 -17.03 -5.27 9.01
CA TRP A 186 -16.69 -5.79 10.33
C TRP A 186 -16.48 -4.66 11.32
N GLY A 187 -17.08 -4.74 12.52
CA GLY A 187 -16.86 -3.77 13.60
C GLY A 187 -17.20 -2.31 13.25
N GLY A 188 -18.10 -2.07 12.30
CA GLY A 188 -18.42 -0.73 11.80
C GLY A 188 -17.48 -0.22 10.71
N SER A 189 -16.38 -0.92 10.44
CA SER A 189 -15.43 -0.63 9.37
C SER A 189 -15.69 -1.48 8.11
N THR A 190 -15.21 -0.99 6.97
CA THR A 190 -15.22 -1.69 5.69
C THR A 190 -13.81 -2.07 5.28
N PHE A 191 -13.62 -3.26 4.71
CA PHE A 191 -12.32 -3.74 4.23
C PHE A 191 -12.44 -4.54 2.93
N LEU A 192 -11.35 -4.59 2.16
CA LEU A 192 -11.27 -5.33 0.89
C LEU A 192 -10.20 -6.43 0.92
N SER A 193 -9.33 -6.45 1.93
CA SER A 193 -8.39 -7.54 2.12
C SER A 193 -8.01 -7.72 3.59
N ASN A 194 -7.53 -8.91 3.93
CA ASN A 194 -6.81 -9.13 5.18
C ASN A 194 -5.40 -9.64 4.90
N LYS A 195 -4.45 -9.24 5.74
CA LYS A 195 -3.14 -9.90 5.85
C LYS A 195 -3.06 -10.60 7.18
N SER A 196 -2.59 -11.84 7.17
CA SER A 196 -2.40 -12.63 8.38
C SER A 196 -1.04 -13.30 8.38
N GLN A 197 -0.43 -13.39 9.56
CA GLN A 197 0.82 -14.13 9.75
C GLN A 197 0.48 -15.54 10.23
N TRP A 198 0.90 -16.53 9.47
CA TRP A 198 0.68 -17.94 9.74
C TRP A 198 1.98 -18.58 10.19
N GLU A 199 1.89 -19.53 11.11
CA GLU A 199 2.98 -20.42 11.45
C GLU A 199 2.55 -21.87 11.27
N TYR A 200 3.36 -22.64 10.57
CA TYR A 200 3.14 -24.05 10.28
C TYR A 200 4.15 -24.89 11.04
N ASN A 201 3.67 -25.97 11.68
CA ASN A 201 4.51 -27.07 12.11
C ASN A 201 4.51 -28.13 11.00
N CYS A 202 5.60 -28.18 10.24
CA CYS A 202 5.74 -29.08 9.09
C CYS A 202 5.83 -30.55 9.51
N LEU A 203 6.29 -30.85 10.73
CA LEU A 203 6.41 -32.22 11.22
C LEU A 203 5.06 -32.78 11.68
N SER A 204 4.32 -32.02 12.51
CA SER A 204 3.03 -32.45 13.04
C SER A 204 1.84 -32.14 12.13
N ARG A 205 2.08 -31.44 11.01
CA ARG A 205 1.05 -30.99 10.05
C ARG A 205 -0.04 -30.16 10.74
N GLN A 206 0.39 -29.17 11.51
CA GLN A 206 -0.49 -28.23 12.18
C GLN A 206 -0.15 -26.80 11.77
N TYR A 207 -1.08 -25.88 11.98
CA TYR A 207 -0.86 -24.46 11.80
C TYR A 207 -1.50 -23.66 12.93
N ARG A 208 -1.05 -22.42 13.07
CA ARG A 208 -1.71 -21.38 13.84
C ARG A 208 -1.61 -20.04 13.12
N VAL A 209 -2.57 -19.16 13.39
CA VAL A 209 -2.49 -17.75 12.98
C VAL A 209 -1.95 -16.97 14.17
N LEU A 210 -0.97 -16.11 13.94
CA LEU A 210 -0.33 -15.30 14.99
C LEU A 210 -1.00 -13.93 15.14
N GLY A 211 -1.52 -13.41 14.04
CA GLY A 211 -2.23 -12.14 14.01
C GLY A 211 -2.72 -11.79 12.62
N ARG A 212 -3.61 -10.79 12.57
CA ARG A 212 -4.25 -10.32 11.35
C ARG A 212 -4.40 -8.80 11.33
N TYR A 213 -4.46 -8.27 10.12
CA TYR A 213 -4.72 -6.86 9.80
C TYR A 213 -5.78 -6.80 8.70
N LEU A 214 -6.81 -5.98 8.90
CA LEU A 214 -7.82 -5.70 7.88
C LEU A 214 -7.47 -4.40 7.17
N TYR A 215 -7.48 -4.43 5.85
CA TYR A 215 -7.06 -3.32 5.00
C TYR A 215 -8.24 -2.78 4.17
N SER A 216 -8.35 -1.45 4.09
CA SER A 216 -9.42 -0.80 3.31
C SER A 216 -9.34 -1.07 1.81
N GLY A 217 -8.14 -1.36 1.27
CA GLY A 217 -7.90 -1.71 -0.12
C GLY A 217 -7.65 -3.19 -0.37
N GLN A 218 -7.50 -3.56 -1.64
CA GLN A 218 -7.17 -4.93 -2.07
C GLN A 218 -5.69 -5.28 -1.81
N MET A 219 -5.38 -6.56 -1.76
CA MET A 219 -4.02 -7.12 -1.63
C MET A 219 -3.21 -6.64 -0.41
N GLY A 220 -3.91 -6.27 0.66
CA GLY A 220 -3.35 -5.74 1.91
C GLY A 220 -2.77 -4.34 1.74
N ASN A 221 -3.46 -3.49 0.98
CA ASN A 221 -3.13 -2.08 0.73
C ASN A 221 -4.18 -1.13 1.31
N GLY A 222 -3.85 0.15 1.40
CA GLY A 222 -4.71 1.15 2.04
C GLY A 222 -4.49 1.19 3.55
N GLU A 223 -5.45 1.77 4.26
CA GLU A 223 -5.39 1.94 5.72
C GLU A 223 -5.72 0.64 6.45
N VAL A 224 -5.07 0.43 7.59
CA VAL A 224 -5.43 -0.63 8.52
C VAL A 224 -6.65 -0.18 9.31
N VAL A 225 -7.80 -0.82 9.05
CA VAL A 225 -9.09 -0.48 9.68
C VAL A 225 -9.40 -1.32 10.91
N ASP A 226 -8.69 -2.44 11.09
CA ASP A 226 -8.73 -3.31 12.27
C ASP A 226 -7.44 -4.14 12.31
N SER A 227 -7.03 -4.54 13.51
CA SER A 227 -5.91 -5.48 13.70
C SER A 227 -6.09 -6.26 14.99
N GLY A 228 -5.57 -7.48 15.02
CA GLY A 228 -5.63 -8.31 16.22
C GLY A 228 -4.52 -9.35 16.24
N THR A 229 -4.04 -9.65 17.44
CA THR A 229 -3.24 -10.85 17.70
C THR A 229 -4.18 -12.01 17.96
N GLU A 230 -3.88 -13.16 17.36
CA GLU A 230 -4.65 -14.37 17.63
C GLU A 230 -3.98 -15.16 18.76
N ASP A 231 -4.76 -16.02 19.41
CA ASP A 231 -4.25 -16.88 20.48
C ASP A 231 -3.24 -17.87 19.91
N SER A 232 -1.95 -17.58 20.11
CA SER A 232 -0.88 -18.39 19.54
C SER A 232 -0.83 -19.81 20.11
N ASP A 233 -1.45 -20.09 21.25
CA ASP A 233 -1.34 -21.43 21.85
C ASP A 233 -2.26 -22.47 21.20
N LYS A 234 -3.16 -22.03 20.31
CA LYS A 234 -4.12 -22.89 19.61
C LYS A 234 -3.60 -23.33 18.25
N TRP A 235 -3.16 -24.59 18.19
CA TRP A 235 -2.78 -25.27 16.95
C TRP A 235 -3.96 -26.00 16.33
N GLU A 236 -4.17 -25.78 15.04
CA GLU A 236 -5.18 -26.47 14.22
C GLU A 236 -4.53 -27.47 13.25
N PRO A 237 -5.16 -28.63 13.00
CA PRO A 237 -4.63 -29.60 12.05
C PRO A 237 -4.79 -29.13 10.59
N VAL A 238 -3.77 -29.38 9.76
CA VAL A 238 -3.87 -29.22 8.30
C VAL A 238 -4.77 -30.32 7.75
N ARG A 239 -5.97 -29.96 7.28
CA ARG A 239 -6.94 -30.93 6.75
C ARG A 239 -6.81 -31.04 5.23
N PRO A 240 -7.10 -32.22 4.64
CA PRO A 240 -7.12 -32.40 3.18
C PRO A 240 -8.20 -31.56 2.46
N SER A 241 -9.15 -31.00 3.23
CA SER A 241 -10.16 -30.08 2.74
C SER A 241 -9.81 -28.65 3.11
N ASP A 242 -10.19 -27.75 2.21
CA ASP A 242 -9.96 -26.31 2.28
C ASP A 242 -8.48 -25.91 2.18
N TRP A 243 -8.24 -24.69 1.68
CA TRP A 243 -6.94 -24.25 1.15
C TRP A 243 -5.73 -24.43 2.11
N SER A 244 -5.98 -24.74 3.39
CA SER A 244 -5.00 -25.17 4.40
C SER A 244 -3.97 -26.19 3.90
N GLN A 245 -4.35 -27.24 3.16
CA GLN A 245 -3.37 -28.22 2.64
C GLN A 245 -2.45 -27.59 1.59
N ASN A 246 -3.00 -26.81 0.66
CA ASN A 246 -2.22 -26.16 -0.39
C ASN A 246 -1.27 -25.12 0.21
N LYS A 247 -1.74 -24.36 1.19
CA LYS A 247 -0.92 -23.41 1.94
C LYS A 247 0.24 -24.10 2.65
N TRP A 248 -0.04 -25.19 3.36
CA TRP A 248 0.97 -25.97 4.06
C TRP A 248 2.02 -26.54 3.12
N LYS A 249 1.63 -27.10 1.96
CA LYS A 249 2.57 -27.60 0.94
C LYS A 249 3.50 -26.49 0.43
N VAL A 250 2.94 -25.32 0.17
CA VAL A 250 3.71 -24.16 -0.29
C VAL A 250 4.67 -23.66 0.79
N ALA A 251 4.24 -23.62 2.05
CA ALA A 251 5.06 -23.16 3.17
C ALA A 251 6.16 -24.15 3.56
N CYS A 252 5.85 -25.44 3.63
CA CYS A 252 6.77 -26.49 4.10
C CYS A 252 7.63 -27.11 2.98
N GLY A 253 7.33 -26.79 1.71
CA GLY A 253 7.90 -27.47 0.54
C GLY A 253 7.19 -28.79 0.25
N GLU A 254 7.30 -29.28 -1.00
CA GLU A 254 6.92 -30.67 -1.29
C GLU A 254 7.88 -31.60 -0.53
N GLN A 255 7.35 -32.29 0.48
CA GLN A 255 8.02 -33.39 1.17
C GLN A 255 7.61 -34.72 0.56
#